data_AF-A0AA87J557-F1
#
_entry.id   AF-A0AA87J557-F1
#
_cell.length_a   1.000
_cell.length_b   1.000
_cell.length_c   1.000
_cell.angle_alpha   90.00
_cell.angle_beta   90.00
_cell.angle_gamma   90.00
#
_symmetry.space_group_name_H-M   'P 1'
#
loop_
_entity.id
_entity.type
_entity.pdbx_description
1 polymer ?
#
loop_
_entity_poly.entity_id
_entity_poly.type
_entity_poly.pdbx_seq_one_letter_code
_entity_poly.pdbx_strand_id
1 'polypeptide(L)'
;MRRLQYAIWAITFSATTAISSMAWADGFENIVISSAKGAETSEDTFAPDTAKIFVSADLTDDIKSGSTITVSWIAVDTAGAAPPNYKIDEVSFDIKTNENQVDSSITRPNSGWPIGTYNITFSVDGKPMETSDFSIEE
;
A
#
# COMPACT_ATOMS: atom_id res chain seq x y z
N MET A 1 20.19 31.23 -54.75
CA MET A 1 20.52 30.31 -53.65
C MET A 1 19.87 30.85 -52.36
N ARG A 2 18.74 30.26 -51.96
CA ARG A 2 17.92 30.68 -50.80
C ARG A 2 18.62 30.28 -49.51
N ARG A 3 18.90 31.24 -48.62
CA ARG A 3 19.34 30.95 -47.25
C ARG A 3 18.11 30.75 -46.38
N LEU A 4 17.87 29.51 -45.94
CA LEU A 4 16.87 29.23 -44.91
C LEU A 4 17.48 29.58 -43.55
N GLN A 5 16.89 30.56 -42.89
CA GLN A 5 17.12 30.86 -41.49
C GLN A 5 16.18 29.96 -40.68
N TYR A 6 16.71 28.98 -39.96
CA TYR A 6 15.95 28.18 -39.01
C TYR A 6 16.06 28.83 -37.64
N ALA A 7 14.95 29.41 -37.18
CA ALA A 7 14.80 29.86 -35.79
C ALA A 7 14.52 28.64 -34.91
N ILE A 8 15.45 28.32 -34.01
CA ILE A 8 15.27 27.28 -32.99
C ILE A 8 14.58 27.95 -31.80
N TRP A 9 13.30 27.62 -31.58
CA TRP A 9 12.61 27.93 -30.33
C TRP A 9 13.06 26.91 -29.27
N ALA A 10 13.89 27.34 -28.32
CA ALA A 10 14.20 26.57 -27.13
C ALA A 10 13.08 26.77 -26.11
N ILE A 11 12.24 25.76 -25.89
CA ILE A 11 11.34 25.70 -24.74
C ILE A 11 12.04 24.82 -23.71
N THR A 12 12.71 25.46 -22.75
CA THR A 12 13.20 24.78 -21.55
C THR A 12 12.02 24.52 -20.62
N PHE A 13 11.48 23.30 -20.64
CA PHE A 13 10.66 22.81 -19.55
C PHE A 13 11.57 22.47 -18.37
N SER A 14 11.73 23.39 -17.43
CA SER A 14 12.26 23.07 -16.11
C SER A 14 11.14 22.39 -15.32
N ALA A 15 11.05 21.05 -15.44
CA ALA A 15 10.25 20.26 -14.51
C ALA A 15 11.01 20.16 -13.19
N THR A 16 10.69 21.03 -12.23
CA THR A 16 11.05 20.80 -10.83
C THR A 16 10.19 19.67 -10.31
N THR A 17 10.69 18.43 -10.36
CA THR A 17 10.12 17.36 -9.56
C THR A 17 10.35 17.72 -8.10
N ALA A 18 9.29 18.16 -7.43
CA ALA A 18 9.25 18.14 -5.98
C ALA A 18 9.35 16.66 -5.58
N ILE A 19 10.54 16.23 -5.15
CA ILE A 19 10.69 14.99 -4.42
C ILE A 19 9.98 15.26 -3.10
N SER A 20 8.70 14.88 -3.01
CA SER A 20 8.06 14.72 -1.71
C SER A 20 8.95 13.73 -0.96
N SER A 21 9.66 14.22 0.05
CA SER A 21 10.33 13.37 1.02
C SER A 21 9.32 12.31 1.43
N MET A 22 9.62 11.04 1.15
CA MET A 22 8.96 9.92 1.77
C MET A 22 9.26 10.09 3.26
N ALA A 23 8.32 10.75 3.96
CA ALA A 23 8.30 10.73 5.40
C ALA A 23 8.24 9.25 5.75
N TRP A 24 9.23 8.80 6.51
CA TRP A 24 9.17 7.49 7.14
C TRP A 24 7.82 7.42 7.85
N ALA A 25 7.05 6.37 7.55
CA ALA A 25 5.70 6.11 8.02
C ALA A 25 5.43 6.72 9.40
N ASP A 26 4.67 7.83 9.46
CA ASP A 26 4.26 8.44 10.71
C ASP A 26 3.32 7.45 11.43
N GLY A 27 3.86 6.60 12.32
CA GLY A 27 3.09 5.70 13.19
C GLY A 27 3.31 4.20 13.04
N PHE A 28 3.92 3.73 11.95
CA PHE A 28 4.05 2.28 11.67
C PHE A 28 5.48 1.91 11.27
N GLU A 29 6.00 0.82 11.83
CA GLU A 29 7.32 0.28 11.49
C GLU A 29 7.25 -1.23 11.25
N ASN A 30 8.31 -1.80 10.67
CA ASN A 30 8.44 -3.24 10.44
C ASN A 30 7.21 -3.86 9.77
N ILE A 31 6.69 -3.20 8.73
CA ILE A 31 5.54 -3.73 7.98
C ILE A 31 5.98 -4.98 7.23
N VAL A 32 5.30 -6.10 7.52
CA VAL A 32 5.55 -7.39 6.88
C VAL A 32 4.26 -7.88 6.23
N ILE A 33 4.27 -8.03 4.91
CA ILE A 33 3.23 -8.70 4.14
C ILE A 33 3.71 -10.11 3.80
N SER A 34 2.95 -11.16 4.08
CA SER A 34 3.39 -12.53 3.79
C SER A 34 2.24 -13.52 3.60
N SER A 35 2.52 -14.62 2.92
CA SER A 35 1.64 -15.78 2.82
C SER A 35 1.65 -16.66 4.08
N ALA A 36 2.59 -16.42 4.99
CA ALA A 36 2.71 -17.09 6.29
C ALA A 36 2.38 -16.15 7.45
N LYS A 37 1.59 -16.64 8.42
CA LYS A 37 1.29 -15.88 9.64
C LYS A 37 2.55 -15.70 10.48
N GLY A 38 2.84 -14.47 10.91
CA GLY A 38 3.99 -14.16 11.78
C GLY A 38 5.32 -14.31 11.07
N ALA A 39 5.36 -14.06 9.76
CA ALA A 39 6.62 -13.95 9.05
C ALA A 39 7.40 -12.72 9.51
N GLU A 40 8.72 -12.81 9.44
CA GLU A 40 9.66 -11.73 9.79
C GLU A 40 10.19 -11.01 8.53
N THR A 41 9.75 -11.45 7.35
CA THR A 41 10.25 -10.96 6.05
C THR A 41 9.08 -10.76 5.12
N SER A 42 9.03 -9.59 4.50
CA SER A 42 7.95 -9.25 3.56
C SER A 42 8.16 -9.92 2.22
N GLU A 43 7.06 -10.39 1.65
CA GLU A 43 6.86 -10.71 0.25
C GLU A 43 6.19 -9.50 -0.43
N ASP A 44 6.49 -9.27 -1.69
CA ASP A 44 5.87 -8.22 -2.53
C ASP A 44 5.00 -8.81 -3.66
N THR A 45 5.08 -10.13 -3.86
CA THR A 45 4.44 -10.85 -4.96
C THR A 45 3.85 -12.15 -4.45
N PHE A 46 2.60 -12.45 -4.82
CA PHE A 46 1.93 -13.71 -4.47
C PHE A 46 1.28 -14.38 -5.68
N ALA A 47 1.14 -15.71 -5.61
CA ALA A 47 0.44 -16.48 -6.64
C ALA A 47 -1.10 -16.34 -6.52
N PRO A 48 -1.88 -16.56 -7.58
CA PRO A 48 -3.34 -16.37 -7.58
C PRO A 48 -4.07 -17.39 -6.69
N ASP A 49 -3.40 -18.50 -6.36
CA ASP A 49 -3.89 -19.57 -5.49
C ASP A 49 -3.42 -19.45 -4.03
N THR A 50 -2.65 -18.42 -3.69
CA THR A 50 -2.21 -18.12 -2.31
C THR A 50 -3.41 -18.12 -1.37
N ALA A 51 -3.43 -19.04 -0.40
CA ALA A 51 -4.63 -19.29 0.39
C ALA A 51 -5.05 -18.09 1.25
N LYS A 52 -4.07 -17.35 1.77
CA LYS A 52 -4.28 -16.24 2.70
C LYS A 52 -3.07 -15.31 2.66
N ILE A 53 -3.31 -14.01 2.74
CA ILE A 53 -2.27 -12.98 2.83
C ILE A 53 -2.43 -12.31 4.19
N PHE A 54 -1.31 -12.16 4.89
CA PHE A 54 -1.22 -11.53 6.20
C PHE A 54 -0.44 -10.23 6.07
N VAL A 55 -0.77 -9.27 6.93
CA VAL A 55 0.05 -8.10 7.18
C VAL A 55 0.20 -7.90 8.67
N SER A 56 1.40 -7.57 9.11
CA SER A 56 1.68 -7.09 10.47
C SER A 56 2.49 -5.81 10.42
N ALA A 57 2.33 -4.96 11.42
CA ALA A 57 3.11 -3.74 11.59
C ALA A 57 3.29 -3.46 13.08
N ASP A 58 4.49 -3.01 13.45
CA ASP A 58 4.76 -2.49 14.78
C ASP A 58 4.27 -1.04 14.86
N LEU A 59 3.75 -0.66 16.03
CA LEU A 59 3.25 0.68 16.30
C LEU A 59 4.38 1.52 16.91
N THR A 60 4.60 2.71 16.36
CA THR A 60 5.54 3.67 16.96
C THR A 60 4.88 4.46 18.06
N ASP A 61 5.68 5.23 18.81
CA ASP A 61 5.19 6.13 19.86
C ASP A 61 4.26 7.23 19.31
N ASP A 62 4.18 7.45 18.00
CA ASP A 62 3.28 8.44 17.39
C ASP A 62 1.81 8.00 17.44
N ILE A 63 1.55 6.69 17.51
CA ILE A 63 0.21 6.15 17.72
C ILE A 63 -0.14 6.21 19.21
N LYS A 64 -1.14 7.01 19.54
CA LYS A 64 -1.58 7.20 20.94
C LYS A 64 -2.65 6.18 21.31
N SER A 65 -2.64 5.73 22.57
CA SER A 65 -3.77 4.98 23.10
C SER A 65 -5.06 5.79 22.98
N GLY A 66 -6.15 5.11 22.61
CA GLY A 66 -7.44 5.71 22.32
C GLY A 66 -7.65 6.06 20.84
N SER A 67 -6.60 6.02 20.00
CA SER A 67 -6.75 6.08 18.55
C SER A 67 -7.34 4.79 17.99
N THR A 68 -8.03 4.90 16.85
CA THR A 68 -8.51 3.75 16.08
C THR A 68 -7.63 3.57 14.85
N ILE A 69 -6.92 2.44 14.77
CA ILE A 69 -6.20 2.03 13.56
C ILE A 69 -7.16 1.32 12.63
N THR A 70 -7.10 1.59 11.34
CA THR A 70 -7.84 0.84 10.31
C THR A 70 -6.87 0.34 9.25
N VAL A 71 -6.91 -0.96 8.98
CA VAL A 71 -6.14 -1.62 7.91
C VAL A 71 -7.09 -1.94 6.77
N SER A 72 -6.93 -1.24 5.64
CA SER A 72 -7.76 -1.43 4.44
C SER A 72 -7.00 -2.17 3.35
N TRP A 73 -7.64 -3.17 2.76
CA TRP A 73 -7.12 -3.93 1.63
C TRP A 73 -7.78 -3.46 0.35
N ILE A 74 -6.98 -3.08 -0.65
CA ILE A 74 -7.49 -2.43 -1.85
C ILE A 74 -6.90 -3.13 -3.09
N ALA A 75 -7.78 -3.53 -4.00
CA ALA A 75 -7.42 -3.90 -5.35
C ALA A 75 -7.26 -2.61 -6.18
N VAL A 76 -6.03 -2.25 -6.52
CA VAL A 76 -5.71 -0.99 -7.21
C VAL A 76 -6.08 -1.12 -8.68
N ASP A 77 -5.52 -2.12 -9.37
CA ASP A 77 -5.84 -2.47 -10.74
C ASP A 77 -5.77 -4.00 -10.92
N THR A 78 -6.87 -4.58 -11.39
CA THR A 78 -7.00 -6.03 -11.62
C THR A 78 -7.44 -6.34 -13.06
N ALA A 79 -7.11 -5.45 -14.00
CA ALA A 79 -7.44 -5.57 -15.41
C ALA A 79 -8.94 -5.83 -15.68
N GLY A 80 -9.81 -5.27 -14.84
CA GLY A 80 -11.27 -5.37 -14.95
C GLY A 80 -11.95 -6.47 -14.13
N ALA A 81 -11.21 -7.25 -13.33
CA ALA A 81 -11.82 -8.21 -12.41
C ALA A 81 -12.58 -7.53 -11.25
N ALA A 82 -12.08 -6.37 -10.79
CA ALA A 82 -12.75 -5.45 -9.88
C ALA A 82 -12.67 -4.02 -10.42
N PRO A 83 -13.56 -3.10 -10.00
CA PRO A 83 -13.38 -1.67 -10.27
C PRO A 83 -12.00 -1.18 -9.78
N PRO A 84 -11.39 -0.18 -10.43
CA PRO A 84 -10.14 0.40 -9.93
C PRO A 84 -10.28 0.95 -8.51
N ASN A 85 -9.25 0.76 -7.67
CA ASN A 85 -9.23 1.13 -6.25
C ASN A 85 -10.41 0.54 -5.45
N TYR A 86 -10.77 -0.71 -5.74
CA TYR A 86 -11.84 -1.41 -5.03
C TYR A 86 -11.37 -1.84 -3.64
N LYS A 87 -12.04 -1.35 -2.60
CA LYS A 87 -11.80 -1.79 -1.22
C LYS A 87 -12.35 -3.22 -1.05
N ILE A 88 -11.45 -4.17 -0.86
CA ILE A 88 -11.74 -5.60 -0.68
C ILE A 88 -12.32 -5.82 0.71
N ASP A 89 -11.62 -5.32 1.73
CA ASP A 89 -11.98 -5.50 3.13
C ASP A 89 -11.30 -4.42 3.99
N GLU A 90 -11.79 -4.22 5.21
CA GLU A 90 -11.13 -3.40 6.22
C GLU A 90 -11.36 -3.94 7.63
N VAL A 91 -10.38 -3.76 8.50
CA VAL A 91 -10.49 -4.08 9.92
C VAL A 91 -10.02 -2.90 10.76
N SER A 92 -10.71 -2.64 11.86
CA SER A 92 -10.37 -1.56 12.79
C SER A 92 -9.99 -2.10 14.16
N PHE A 93 -9.01 -1.45 14.78
CA PHE A 93 -8.46 -1.77 16.10
C PHE A 93 -8.49 -0.53 16.99
N ASP A 94 -9.12 -0.64 18.15
CA ASP A 94 -9.09 0.42 19.17
C ASP A 94 -7.85 0.25 20.06
N ILE A 95 -6.88 1.16 19.92
CA ILE A 95 -5.57 1.01 20.55
C ILE A 95 -5.64 1.24 22.05
N LYS A 96 -5.24 0.22 22.81
CA LYS A 96 -5.17 0.27 24.28
C LYS A 96 -3.76 0.55 24.76
N THR A 97 -3.62 0.80 26.06
CA THR A 97 -2.32 0.92 26.71
C THR A 97 -1.56 -0.40 26.60
N ASN A 98 -0.31 -0.36 26.11
CA ASN A 98 0.60 -1.48 25.87
C ASN A 98 0.33 -2.34 24.62
N GLU A 99 -0.49 -1.89 23.67
CA GLU A 99 -0.50 -2.47 22.32
C GLU A 99 0.62 -1.82 21.48
N ASN A 100 1.46 -2.65 20.86
CA ASN A 100 2.61 -2.23 20.08
C ASN A 100 2.66 -2.86 18.68
N GLN A 101 1.64 -3.63 18.31
CA GLN A 101 1.56 -4.30 17.03
C GLN A 101 0.11 -4.44 16.58
N VAL A 102 -0.12 -4.38 15.27
CA VAL A 102 -1.39 -4.76 14.64
C VAL A 102 -1.16 -5.84 13.58
N ASP A 103 -2.10 -6.76 13.47
CA ASP A 103 -2.12 -7.78 12.42
C ASP A 103 -3.48 -7.86 11.73
N SER A 104 -3.47 -8.03 10.41
CA SER A 104 -4.67 -8.22 9.59
C SER A 104 -4.42 -9.30 8.55
N SER A 105 -5.49 -9.85 7.99
CA SER A 105 -5.36 -10.83 6.91
C SER A 105 -6.60 -10.92 6.04
N ILE A 106 -6.41 -11.28 4.77
CA ILE A 106 -7.48 -11.56 3.83
C ILE A 106 -7.35 -12.96 3.24
N THR A 107 -8.48 -13.64 3.08
CA THR A 107 -8.53 -15.00 2.56
C THR A 107 -8.84 -14.99 1.07
N ARG A 108 -8.23 -15.93 0.35
CA ARG A 108 -8.43 -16.11 -1.10
C ARG A 108 -9.92 -16.10 -1.48
N PRO A 109 -10.33 -15.30 -2.47
CA PRO A 109 -11.67 -15.38 -3.05
C PRO A 109 -11.92 -16.74 -3.72
N ASN A 110 -13.19 -17.12 -3.92
CA ASN A 110 -13.54 -18.42 -4.52
C ASN A 110 -12.88 -18.67 -5.88
N SER A 111 -12.72 -17.63 -6.71
CA SER A 111 -12.09 -17.71 -8.03
C SER A 111 -10.57 -17.48 -8.01
N GLY A 112 -9.95 -17.39 -6.83
CA GLY A 112 -8.58 -16.93 -6.67
C GLY A 112 -8.43 -15.43 -6.62
N TRP A 113 -7.20 -14.99 -6.36
CA TRP A 113 -6.84 -13.58 -6.43
C TRP A 113 -6.76 -13.16 -7.89
N PRO A 114 -7.45 -12.09 -8.30
CA PRO A 114 -7.21 -11.50 -9.61
C PRO A 114 -5.74 -11.08 -9.76
N ILE A 115 -5.13 -11.37 -10.91
CA ILE A 115 -3.80 -10.83 -11.24
C ILE A 115 -3.88 -9.32 -11.29
N GLY A 116 -2.91 -8.63 -10.71
CA GLY A 116 -2.93 -7.18 -10.61
C GLY A 116 -2.13 -6.60 -9.47
N THR A 117 -2.33 -5.30 -9.25
CA THR A 117 -1.70 -4.54 -8.17
C THR A 117 -2.68 -4.28 -7.04
N TYR A 118 -2.14 -4.33 -5.83
CA TYR A 118 -2.88 -4.21 -4.59
C TYR A 118 -2.11 -3.30 -3.64
N ASN A 119 -2.83 -2.70 -2.71
CA ASN A 119 -2.21 -2.01 -1.59
C ASN A 119 -2.90 -2.32 -0.28
N ILE A 120 -2.17 -2.12 0.80
CA ILE A 120 -2.66 -2.12 2.18
C ILE A 120 -2.49 -0.72 2.72
N THR A 121 -3.57 -0.07 3.12
CA THR A 121 -3.53 1.27 3.70
C THR A 121 -3.78 1.20 5.20
N PHE A 122 -2.81 1.67 5.97
CA PHE A 122 -2.94 1.88 7.41
C PHE A 122 -3.41 3.31 7.67
N SER A 123 -4.52 3.45 8.39
CA SER A 123 -5.10 4.73 8.76
C SER A 123 -5.23 4.85 10.26
N VAL A 124 -5.10 6.06 10.78
CA VAL A 124 -5.29 6.39 12.21
C VAL A 124 -6.37 7.45 12.29
N ASP A 125 -7.43 7.17 13.05
CA ASP A 125 -8.58 8.08 13.24
C ASP A 125 -9.16 8.56 11.89
N GLY A 126 -9.19 7.66 10.90
CA GLY A 126 -9.69 7.91 9.55
C GLY A 126 -8.72 8.64 8.61
N LYS A 127 -7.50 8.96 9.04
CA LYS A 127 -6.46 9.57 8.20
C LYS A 127 -5.48 8.49 7.70
N PRO A 128 -5.31 8.30 6.38
CA PRO A 128 -4.27 7.40 5.85
C PRO A 128 -2.87 7.87 6.26
N MET A 129 -2.07 6.98 6.82
CA MET A 129 -0.71 7.27 7.30
C MET A 129 0.36 6.50 6.53
N GLU A 130 0.11 5.23 6.23
CA GLU A 130 1.06 4.39 5.52
C GLU A 130 0.36 3.54 4.46
N THR A 131 1.07 3.24 3.37
CA THR A 131 0.56 2.38 2.30
C THR A 131 1.67 1.45 1.82
N SER A 132 1.36 0.16 1.77
CA SER A 132 2.30 -0.87 1.30
C SER A 132 1.70 -1.63 0.13
N ASP A 133 2.46 -1.70 -0.96
CA ASP A 133 2.01 -2.29 -2.21
C ASP A 133 2.45 -3.75 -2.31
N PHE A 134 1.64 -4.56 -3.01
CA PHE A 134 2.01 -5.91 -3.44
C PHE A 134 1.33 -6.26 -4.77
N SER A 135 1.81 -7.29 -5.46
CA SER A 135 1.23 -7.81 -6.70
C SER A 135 0.75 -9.25 -6.57
N ILE A 136 -0.22 -9.58 -7.41
CA ILE A 136 -0.60 -10.97 -7.70
C ILE A 136 -0.15 -11.28 -9.13
N GLU A 137 0.68 -12.29 -9.29
CA GLU A 137 1.31 -12.70 -10.56
C GLU A 137 1.19 -14.22 -10.77
N GLU A 138 1.43 -14.72 -12.00
CA GLU A 138 1.35 -16.16 -12.33
C GLU A 138 2.52 -17.00 -11.80
#